data_AF-A0A969L3N5-F1
#
_entry.id   AF-A0A969L3N5-F1
#
_cell.length_a   1.000
_cell.length_b   1.000
_cell.length_c   1.000
_cell.angle_alpha   90.00
_cell.angle_beta   90.00
_cell.angle_gamma   90.00
#
_symmetry.space_group_name_H-M   'P 1'
#
loop_
_entity.id
_entity.type
_entity.pdbx_description
1 polymer ?
#
loop_
_entity_poly.entity_id
_entity_poly.type
_entity_poly.pdbx_seq_one_letter_code
_entity_poly.pdbx_strand_id
1 'polypeptide(L)'
;MEEHKPQPIPEESLKLGYEVRDVNLRNLVWLTGILAGVVIVVFVVIGLLYNFLNYNQAARSAPPPPLLEEAQGLPPGPLLQRNPQQDMQEMANEQDGILNNYGWVDKEAGVVRIPIERAMELTLEQGLPTRTPGE
;
A
#
# COMPACT_ATOMS: atom_id res chain seq x y z
N MET A 1 32.34 -54.66 47.24
CA MET A 1 33.69 -54.11 47.01
C MET A 1 34.38 -55.07 46.08
N GLU A 2 34.31 -54.84 44.77
CA GLU A 2 35.15 -55.52 43.79
C GLU A 2 35.95 -54.43 43.09
N GLU A 3 37.26 -54.46 43.31
CA GLU A 3 38.21 -53.51 42.75
C GLU A 3 38.47 -53.90 41.29
N HIS A 4 37.82 -53.21 40.36
CA HIS A 4 38.05 -53.40 38.93
C HIS A 4 39.39 -52.74 38.55
N LYS A 5 40.44 -53.55 38.42
CA LYS A 5 41.73 -53.08 37.90
C LYS A 5 41.56 -52.58 36.46
N PRO A 6 42.09 -51.39 36.12
CA PRO A 6 42.05 -50.90 34.75
C PRO A 6 42.84 -51.83 33.83
N GLN A 7 42.23 -52.26 32.72
CA GLN A 7 42.91 -53.02 31.69
C GLN A 7 43.90 -52.13 30.91
N PRO A 8 45.05 -52.67 30.47
CA PRO A 8 46.04 -51.90 29.73
C PRO A 8 45.50 -51.47 28.36
N ILE A 9 45.82 -50.22 27.97
CA ILE A 9 45.36 -49.58 26.74
C ILE A 9 46.00 -50.26 25.52
N PRO A 10 45.21 -50.73 24.52
CA PRO A 10 45.76 -51.27 23.27
C PRO A 10 46.48 -50.20 22.46
N GLU A 11 47.75 -50.42 22.10
CA GLU A 11 48.61 -49.44 21.39
C GLU A 11 48.04 -48.94 20.04
N GLU A 12 47.18 -49.74 19.42
CA GLU A 12 46.51 -49.41 18.16
C GLU A 12 45.59 -48.18 18.30
N SER A 13 44.95 -48.01 19.46
CA SER A 13 44.03 -46.90 19.73
C SER A 13 44.76 -45.55 19.86
N LEU A 14 45.98 -45.56 20.41
CA LEU A 14 46.82 -44.37 20.57
C LEU A 14 47.39 -43.87 19.23
N LYS A 15 47.67 -44.77 18.29
CA LYS A 15 48.14 -44.42 16.94
C LYS A 15 47.05 -43.77 16.07
N LEU A 16 45.79 -44.04 16.38
CA LEU A 16 44.64 -43.61 15.57
C LEU A 16 44.03 -42.28 16.06
N GLY A 17 44.52 -41.72 17.18
CA GLY A 17 44.14 -40.38 17.66
C GLY A 17 42.74 -40.27 18.28
N TYR A 18 42.07 -41.38 18.60
CA TYR A 18 40.74 -41.37 19.19
C TYR A 18 40.78 -41.36 20.72
N GLU A 19 40.02 -40.46 21.34
CA GLU A 19 39.76 -40.44 22.77
C GLU A 19 38.69 -41.50 23.11
N VAL A 20 39.06 -42.53 23.89
CA VAL A 20 38.16 -43.61 24.36
C VAL A 20 37.32 -43.16 25.57
N ARG A 21 36.94 -41.88 25.64
CA ARG A 21 36.12 -41.36 26.72
C ARG A 21 34.66 -41.40 26.29
N ASP A 22 33.95 -42.40 26.78
CA ASP A 22 32.51 -42.53 26.54
C ASP A 22 31.76 -41.32 27.09
N VAL A 23 30.86 -40.75 26.27
CA VAL A 23 29.98 -39.67 26.70
C VAL A 23 29.09 -40.20 27.82
N ASN A 24 29.10 -39.51 28.95
CA ASN A 24 28.22 -39.86 30.08
C ASN A 24 26.75 -39.67 29.68
N LEU A 25 26.09 -40.78 29.30
CA LEU A 25 24.67 -40.83 28.88
C LEU A 25 23.74 -40.10 29.86
N ARG A 26 24.01 -40.21 31.16
CA ARG A 26 23.25 -39.51 32.20
C ARG A 26 23.31 -37.99 32.05
N ASN A 27 24.50 -37.44 31.79
CA ASN A 27 24.69 -36.00 31.62
C ASN A 27 24.10 -35.53 30.29
N LEU A 28 24.18 -36.35 29.25
CA LEU A 28 23.60 -36.06 27.94
C LEU A 28 22.06 -36.00 27.99
N VAL A 29 21.43 -36.96 28.66
CA VAL A 29 19.97 -36.97 28.85
C VAL A 29 19.53 -35.79 29.72
N TRP A 30 20.27 -35.47 30.79
CA TRP A 30 19.97 -34.32 31.63
C TRP A 30 20.08 -32.99 30.89
N LEU A 31 21.16 -32.80 30.10
CA LEU A 31 21.35 -31.60 29.28
C LEU A 31 20.27 -31.47 28.21
N THR A 32 19.94 -32.56 27.53
CA THR A 32 18.85 -32.58 26.53
C THR A 32 17.51 -32.26 27.17
N GLY A 33 17.24 -32.80 28.37
CA GLY A 33 16.04 -32.51 29.14
C GLY A 33 15.94 -31.05 29.56
N ILE A 34 17.04 -30.44 29.99
CA ILE A 34 17.09 -28.99 30.31
C ILE A 34 16.84 -28.17 29.06
N LEU A 35 17.51 -28.48 27.95
CA LEU A 35 17.34 -27.76 26.69
C LEU A 35 15.88 -27.81 26.24
N ALA A 36 15.26 -29.00 26.24
CA ALA A 36 13.85 -29.17 25.92
C ALA A 36 12.94 -28.40 26.90
N GLY A 37 13.25 -28.43 28.19
CA GLY A 37 12.54 -27.66 29.20
C GLY A 37 12.60 -26.15 28.95
N VAL A 38 13.77 -25.62 28.62
CA VAL A 38 13.96 -24.20 28.25
C VAL A 38 13.11 -23.85 27.03
N VAL A 39 13.13 -24.68 26.00
CA VAL A 39 12.30 -24.47 24.80
C VAL A 39 10.80 -24.42 25.15
N ILE A 40 10.32 -25.36 25.97
CA ILE A 40 8.92 -25.39 26.43
C ILE A 40 8.59 -24.12 27.23
N VAL A 41 9.46 -23.71 28.15
CA VAL A 41 9.27 -22.48 28.94
C VAL A 41 9.19 -21.26 28.03
N VAL A 42 10.05 -21.15 27.02
CA VAL A 42 10.01 -20.06 26.04
C VAL A 42 8.66 -20.03 25.32
N PHE A 43 8.16 -21.18 24.84
CA PHE A 43 6.85 -21.25 24.19
C PHE A 43 5.70 -20.87 25.13
N VAL A 44 5.75 -21.30 26.39
CA VAL A 44 4.74 -20.93 27.40
C VAL A 44 4.77 -19.42 27.67
N VAL A 45 5.94 -18.83 27.85
CA VAL A 45 6.09 -17.38 28.09
C VAL A 45 5.60 -16.58 26.89
N ILE A 46 5.95 -16.99 25.66
CA ILE A 46 5.46 -16.36 24.43
C ILE A 46 3.94 -16.48 24.33
N GLY A 47 3.38 -17.66 24.61
CA GLY A 47 1.92 -17.89 24.59
C GLY A 47 1.17 -17.02 25.62
N LEU A 48 1.69 -16.93 26.84
CA LEU A 48 1.14 -16.06 27.90
C LEU A 48 1.25 -14.58 27.52
N LEU A 49 2.37 -14.16 26.93
CA LEU A 49 2.55 -12.79 26.46
C LEU A 49 1.58 -12.45 25.33
N TYR A 50 1.42 -13.33 24.34
CA TYR A 50 0.43 -13.15 23.28
C TYR A 50 -0.99 -13.08 23.85
N ASN A 51 -1.34 -13.95 24.81
CA ASN A 51 -2.65 -13.92 25.45
C ASN A 51 -2.88 -12.60 26.21
N PHE A 52 -1.90 -12.15 27.00
CA PHE A 52 -1.97 -10.90 27.74
C PHE A 52 -2.05 -9.67 26.82
N LEU A 53 -1.23 -9.63 25.77
CA LEU A 53 -1.26 -8.55 24.79
C LEU A 53 -2.55 -8.56 23.99
N ASN A 54 -3.07 -9.72 23.55
CA ASN A 54 -4.36 -9.80 22.86
C ASN A 54 -5.55 -9.45 23.75
N TYR A 55 -5.53 -9.84 25.03
CA TYR A 55 -6.57 -9.45 25.99
C TYR A 55 -6.60 -7.92 26.16
N ASN A 56 -5.42 -7.30 26.30
CA ASN A 56 -5.30 -5.85 26.39
C ASN A 56 -5.56 -5.13 25.06
N GLN A 57 -5.25 -5.75 23.92
CA GLN A 57 -5.57 -5.20 22.60
C GLN A 57 -7.07 -5.29 22.31
N ALA A 58 -7.75 -6.39 22.62
CA ALA A 58 -9.21 -6.49 22.52
C ALA A 58 -9.93 -5.45 23.38
N ALA A 59 -9.39 -5.13 24.56
CA ALA A 59 -9.88 -4.04 25.40
C ALA A 59 -9.53 -2.63 24.87
N ARG A 60 -8.55 -2.51 23.97
CA ARG A 60 -8.06 -1.24 23.36
C ARG A 60 -8.42 -1.09 21.88
N SER A 61 -9.10 -2.08 21.30
CA SER A 61 -9.73 -2.00 19.98
C SER A 61 -10.91 -1.03 20.05
N ALA A 62 -10.61 0.25 20.29
CA ALA A 62 -11.49 1.29 19.79
C ALA A 62 -11.65 1.00 18.28
N PRO A 63 -12.88 1.02 17.73
CA PRO A 63 -13.07 1.04 16.29
C PRO A 63 -12.10 2.06 15.68
N PRO A 64 -11.47 1.76 14.53
CA PRO A 64 -10.60 2.73 13.88
C PRO A 64 -11.32 4.09 13.86
N PRO A 65 -10.64 5.19 14.23
CA PRO A 65 -11.27 6.50 14.18
C PRO A 65 -11.90 6.66 12.79
N PRO A 66 -13.16 7.11 12.67
CA PRO A 66 -13.87 7.18 11.38
C PRO A 66 -13.10 7.97 10.30
N LEU A 67 -12.11 8.78 10.71
CA LEU A 67 -11.16 9.48 9.85
C LEU A 67 -10.22 8.58 9.03
N LEU A 68 -10.03 7.30 9.38
CA LEU A 68 -9.24 6.35 8.57
C LEU A 68 -10.10 5.56 7.57
N GLU A 69 -11.42 5.49 7.80
CA GLU A 69 -12.37 4.96 6.82
C GLU A 69 -12.57 5.97 5.68
N GLU A 70 -12.46 7.26 5.99
CA GLU A 70 -12.50 8.36 5.02
C GLU A 70 -11.18 8.59 4.26
N ALA A 71 -10.09 7.93 4.65
CA ALA A 71 -8.85 7.87 3.86
C ALA A 71 -8.95 6.91 2.65
N GLN A 72 -10.14 6.36 2.38
CA GLN A 72 -10.52 5.85 1.05
C GLN A 72 -10.80 6.99 0.06
N GLY A 73 -10.87 8.25 0.51
CA GLY A 73 -10.77 9.42 -0.33
C GLY A 73 -9.31 9.72 -0.63
N LEU A 74 -8.90 9.50 -1.89
CA LEU A 74 -7.65 10.05 -2.42
C LEU A 74 -7.46 11.49 -1.92
N PRO A 75 -6.26 11.88 -1.47
CA PRO A 75 -5.98 13.28 -1.18
C PRO A 75 -6.38 14.15 -2.39
N PRO A 76 -6.85 15.39 -2.20
CA PRO A 76 -7.13 16.32 -3.30
C PRO A 76 -5.81 16.78 -3.94
N GLY A 77 -5.07 15.84 -4.51
CA GLY A 77 -4.02 16.09 -5.47
C GLY A 77 -4.62 16.09 -6.88
N PRO A 78 -3.94 16.71 -7.86
CA PRO A 78 -4.38 16.66 -9.24
C PRO A 78 -4.51 15.18 -9.67
N LEU A 79 -5.73 14.74 -9.91
CA LEU A 79 -5.99 13.40 -10.42
C LEU A 79 -5.43 13.31 -11.85
N LEU A 80 -4.78 12.19 -12.16
CA LEU A 80 -4.35 11.94 -13.53
C LEU A 80 -5.58 11.81 -14.43
N GLN A 81 -5.64 12.58 -15.51
CA GLN A 81 -6.68 12.46 -16.52
C GLN A 81 -6.64 11.05 -17.12
N ARG A 82 -7.76 10.32 -17.02
CA ARG A 82 -7.82 8.88 -17.34
C ARG A 82 -7.62 8.60 -18.83
N ASN A 83 -8.20 9.44 -19.70
CA ASN A 83 -8.09 9.29 -21.15
C ASN A 83 -8.04 10.67 -21.85
N PRO A 84 -6.89 11.35 -21.86
CA PRO A 84 -6.79 12.70 -22.42
C PRO A 84 -7.14 12.79 -23.90
N GLN A 85 -6.95 11.71 -24.68
CA GLN A 85 -7.23 11.72 -26.12
C GLN A 85 -8.73 11.73 -26.41
N GLN A 86 -9.51 10.93 -25.69
CA GLN A 86 -10.96 10.93 -25.82
C GLN A 86 -11.54 12.26 -25.35
N ASP A 87 -11.08 12.77 -24.22
CA ASP A 87 -11.55 14.04 -23.67
C ASP A 87 -11.26 15.22 -24.64
N MET A 88 -10.09 15.22 -25.31
CA MET A 88 -9.79 16.22 -26.34
C MET A 88 -10.71 16.10 -27.56
N GLN A 89 -11.05 14.88 -27.99
CA GLN A 89 -11.96 14.66 -29.12
C GLN A 89 -13.38 15.10 -28.79
N GLU A 90 -13.88 14.78 -27.60
CA GLU A 90 -15.18 15.21 -27.12
C GLU A 90 -15.25 16.74 -27.05
N MET A 91 -14.23 17.37 -26.45
CA MET A 91 -14.12 18.83 -26.39
C MET A 91 -14.09 19.47 -27.78
N ALA A 92 -13.34 18.91 -28.73
CA ALA A 92 -13.28 19.41 -30.10
C ALA A 92 -14.65 19.32 -30.79
N ASN A 93 -15.33 18.18 -30.66
CA ASN A 93 -16.66 17.97 -31.25
C ASN A 93 -17.71 18.93 -30.66
N GLU A 94 -17.67 19.19 -29.36
CA GLU A 94 -18.56 20.15 -28.71
C GLU A 94 -18.31 21.57 -29.23
N GLN A 95 -17.04 21.98 -29.34
CA GLN A 95 -16.67 23.29 -29.88
C GLN A 95 -17.11 23.45 -31.34
N ASP A 96 -16.88 22.43 -32.17
CA ASP A 96 -17.34 22.42 -33.56
C ASP A 96 -18.86 22.52 -33.65
N GLY A 97 -19.58 21.83 -32.76
CA GLY A 97 -21.03 21.92 -32.64
C GLY A 97 -21.52 23.33 -32.33
N ILE A 98 -20.84 24.04 -31.42
CA ILE A 98 -21.18 25.42 -31.02
C ILE A 98 -20.85 26.41 -32.14
N LEU A 99 -19.68 26.28 -32.77
CA LEU A 99 -19.18 27.23 -33.76
C LEU A 99 -19.91 27.15 -35.10
N ASN A 100 -20.26 25.94 -35.54
CA ASN A 100 -20.78 25.73 -36.90
C ASN A 100 -22.31 25.63 -36.97
N ASN A 101 -23.02 25.70 -35.84
CA ASN A 101 -24.47 25.49 -35.82
C ASN A 101 -25.22 26.56 -35.04
N TYR A 102 -26.44 26.82 -35.50
CA TYR A 102 -27.41 27.62 -34.77
C TYR A 102 -27.79 26.97 -33.44
N GLY A 103 -28.24 27.80 -32.50
CA GLY A 103 -28.77 27.34 -31.24
C GLY A 103 -29.34 28.47 -30.41
N TRP A 104 -29.91 28.12 -29.27
CA TRP A 104 -30.38 29.11 -28.30
C TRP A 104 -29.30 29.36 -27.25
N VAL A 105 -29.06 30.63 -26.94
CA VAL A 105 -28.29 31.02 -25.75
C VAL A 105 -29.27 31.23 -24.60
N ASP A 106 -30.36 31.96 -24.86
CA ASP A 106 -31.47 32.15 -23.93
C ASP A 106 -32.78 32.15 -24.72
N LYS A 107 -33.62 31.15 -24.50
CA LYS A 107 -34.90 31.00 -25.20
C LYS A 107 -35.94 32.01 -24.73
N GLU A 108 -35.91 32.40 -23.45
CA GLU A 108 -36.91 33.29 -22.85
C GLU A 108 -36.64 34.74 -23.26
N ALA A 109 -35.35 35.12 -23.30
CA ALA A 109 -34.92 36.43 -23.79
C ALA A 109 -34.88 36.53 -25.33
N GLY A 110 -35.12 35.44 -26.06
CA GLY A 110 -35.11 35.42 -27.52
C GLY A 110 -33.70 35.51 -28.15
N VAL A 111 -32.66 35.13 -27.40
CA VAL A 111 -31.25 35.24 -27.82
C VAL A 111 -30.79 33.94 -28.47
N VAL A 112 -30.46 34.02 -29.76
CA VAL A 112 -29.91 32.91 -30.55
C VAL A 112 -28.41 33.06 -30.81
N ARG A 113 -27.68 31.94 -30.82
CA ARG A 113 -26.34 31.86 -31.42
C ARG A 113 -26.47 31.56 -32.91
N ILE A 114 -25.59 32.17 -33.69
CA ILE A 114 -25.43 31.92 -35.13
C ILE A 114 -24.06 31.28 -35.38
N PRO A 115 -23.88 30.53 -36.49
CA PRO A 115 -22.58 30.01 -36.88
C PRO A 115 -21.54 31.13 -37.02
N ILE A 116 -20.28 30.82 -36.69
CA ILE A 116 -19.20 31.80 -36.63
C ILE A 116 -18.93 32.44 -38.00
N GLU A 117 -19.03 31.67 -39.09
CA GLU A 117 -18.92 32.18 -40.46
C GLU A 117 -19.96 33.27 -40.72
N ARG A 118 -21.21 33.03 -40.33
CA ARG A 118 -22.29 34.00 -40.50
C ARG A 118 -22.11 35.22 -39.61
N ALA A 119 -21.61 35.04 -38.39
CA ALA A 119 -21.28 36.15 -37.51
C ALA A 119 -20.19 37.05 -38.11
N MET A 120 -19.15 36.46 -38.71
CA MET A 120 -18.09 37.21 -39.38
C MET A 120 -18.62 38.00 -40.58
N GLU A 121 -19.45 37.39 -41.43
CA GLU A 121 -20.10 38.07 -42.56
C GLU A 121 -20.90 39.29 -42.10
N LEU A 122 -21.80 39.11 -41.12
CA LEU A 122 -22.61 40.18 -40.58
C LEU A 122 -21.77 41.29 -39.93
N THR A 123 -20.68 40.92 -39.26
CA THR A 123 -19.76 41.88 -38.65
C THR A 123 -19.05 42.71 -39.72
N LEU A 124 -18.64 42.10 -40.84
CA LEU A 124 -18.03 42.81 -41.96
C LEU A 124 -19.04 43.73 -42.67
N GLU A 125 -20.28 43.29 -42.83
CA GLU A 125 -21.38 44.11 -43.36
C GLU A 125 -21.68 45.33 -42.48
N GLN A 126 -21.68 45.15 -41.15
CA GLN A 126 -21.99 46.19 -40.18
C GLN A 126 -20.80 47.12 -39.88
N GLY A 127 -19.58 46.67 -40.17
CA GLY A 127 -18.34 47.37 -39.85
C GLY A 127 -17.88 47.11 -38.42
N LEU A 128 -16.55 47.19 -38.20
CA LEU A 128 -15.98 47.01 -36.86
C LEU A 128 -16.25 48.26 -35.99
N PRO A 129 -16.58 48.08 -34.70
CA PRO A 129 -16.72 49.20 -33.79
C PRO A 129 -15.39 49.95 -33.70
N THR A 130 -15.41 51.24 -34.02
CA THR A 130 -14.26 52.11 -33.79
C THR A 130 -14.26 52.56 -32.33
N ARG A 131 -13.09 52.56 -31.68
CA ARG A 131 -12.96 53.17 -30.36
C ARG A 131 -13.25 54.67 -30.51
N THR A 132 -14.21 55.18 -29.74
CA THR A 132 -14.35 56.63 -29.54
C THR A 132 -13.00 57.14 -28.98
N PRO A 133 -12.37 58.15 -29.60
CA PRO A 133 -11.20 58.81 -29.02
C PRO A 133 -11.58 59.30 -27.61
N GLY A 134 -10.75 58.98 -26.62
CA GLY A 134 -11.10 59.08 -25.20
C GLY A 134 -11.63 60.45 -24.76
N GLU A 135 -12.62 60.41 -23.87
CA GLU A 135 -12.87 61.44 -22.85
C GLU A 135 -12.00 61.16 -21.61
#